data_AF-A0A1M3TEC7-F1
#
_entry.id   AF-A0A1M3TEC7-F1
#
_cell.length_a   1.000
_cell.length_b   1.000
_cell.length_c   1.000
_cell.angle_alpha   90.00
_cell.angle_beta   90.00
_cell.angle_gamma   90.00
#
_symmetry.space_group_name_H-M   'P 1'
#
loop_
_entity.id
_entity.type
_entity.pdbx_description
1 polymer ?
#
loop_
_entity_poly.entity_id
_entity_poly.type
_entity_poly.pdbx_seq_one_letter_code
_entity_poly.pdbx_strand_id
1 'polypeptide(L)' 'MQLFSALTFTVATTLLTSVHGTATIGQACSGSSTYDCTDDFNAVAICNGARWVEAAQCGGGCCAWPLGDPAPFCSC' A
#
# COMPACT_ATOMS: atom_id res chain seq x y z
N MET A 1 28.52 9.35 -40.13
CA MET A 1 28.49 8.55 -38.89
C MET A 1 27.76 9.34 -37.82
N GLN A 2 26.74 8.72 -37.21
CA GLN A 2 26.21 8.92 -35.85
C GLN A 2 25.50 10.24 -35.51
N LEU A 3 24.18 10.26 -35.76
CA LEU A 3 23.20 11.07 -35.03
C LEU A 3 23.06 10.52 -33.61
N PHE A 4 23.59 11.23 -32.61
CA PHE A 4 23.34 10.92 -31.20
C PHE A 4 21.98 11.51 -30.79
N SER A 5 20.92 10.70 -30.87
CA SER A 5 19.65 11.01 -30.21
C SER A 5 19.79 10.77 -28.71
N ALA A 6 19.82 11.85 -27.93
CA ALA A 6 19.73 11.77 -26.48
C ALA A 6 18.27 11.50 -26.08
N LEU A 7 17.96 10.26 -25.70
CA LEU A 7 16.72 9.95 -24.99
C LEU A 7 16.83 10.51 -23.57
N THR A 8 16.14 11.61 -23.30
CA THR A 8 15.89 12.09 -21.94
C THR A 8 14.88 11.18 -21.26
N PHE A 9 15.38 10.29 -20.39
CA PHE A 9 14.55 9.48 -19.51
C PHE A 9 14.11 10.32 -18.31
N THR A 10 12.90 10.88 -18.38
CA THR A 10 12.29 11.58 -17.24
C THR A 10 11.79 10.54 -16.24
N VAL A 11 12.56 10.26 -15.19
CA VAL A 11 12.12 9.41 -14.08
C VAL A 11 11.11 10.21 -13.27
N ALA A 12 9.83 9.96 -13.49
CA ALA A 12 8.76 10.48 -12.66
C ALA A 12 8.76 9.71 -11.33
N THR A 13 9.45 10.25 -10.32
CA THR A 13 9.28 9.79 -8.94
C THR A 13 7.89 10.23 -8.46
N THR A 14 6.89 9.37 -8.62
CA THR A 14 5.60 9.56 -7.97
C THR A 14 5.80 9.35 -6.48
N LEU A 15 5.83 10.46 -5.73
CA LEU A 15 5.75 10.44 -4.29
C LEU A 15 4.36 9.87 -3.94
N LEU A 16 4.29 8.59 -3.62
CA LEU A 16 3.08 7.97 -3.08
C LEU A 16 2.89 8.57 -1.68
N THR A 17 2.15 9.67 -1.58
CA THR A 17 1.59 10.10 -0.31
C THR A 17 0.63 8.99 0.10
N SER A 18 1.08 8.08 0.96
CA SER A 18 0.22 7.11 1.61
C SER A 18 -0.80 7.89 2.43
N VAL A 19 -1.98 8.11 1.85
CA VAL A 19 -3.15 8.46 2.65
C VAL A 19 -3.46 7.20 3.43
N HIS A 20 -2.94 7.13 4.66
CA HIS A 20 -3.22 6.06 5.60
C HIS A 20 -4.73 6.08 5.84
N GLY A 21 -5.44 5.14 5.24
CA GLY A 21 -6.88 5.06 5.24
C GLY A 21 -7.24 3.62 5.46
N THR A 22 -7.95 3.33 6.53
CA THR A 22 -8.31 1.95 6.87
C THR A 22 -9.01 1.26 5.70
N ALA A 23 -8.73 -0.04 5.56
CA ALA A 23 -9.18 -0.86 4.45
C ALA A 23 -10.35 -1.76 4.85
N THR A 24 -11.47 -1.65 4.13
CA THR A 24 -12.56 -2.61 4.27
C THR A 24 -12.37 -3.77 3.29
N ILE A 25 -12.24 -5.00 3.80
CA ILE A 25 -12.09 -6.19 2.95
C ILE A 25 -13.24 -6.31 1.94
N GLY A 26 -12.88 -6.56 0.68
CA GLY A 26 -13.80 -6.68 -0.44
C GLY A 26 -14.22 -5.33 -1.08
N GLN A 27 -13.93 -4.19 -0.46
CA GLN A 27 -14.15 -2.88 -1.08
C GLN A 27 -13.10 -2.59 -2.14
N ALA A 28 -13.44 -1.62 -3.01
CA ALA A 28 -12.53 -1.14 -4.03
C ALA A 28 -11.32 -0.43 -3.40
N CYS A 29 -10.17 -0.57 -4.03
CA CYS A 29 -8.93 0.09 -3.61
C CYS A 29 -8.22 0.71 -4.81
N SER A 30 -7.59 1.86 -4.57
CA SER A 30 -6.90 2.66 -5.58
C SER A 30 -5.40 2.58 -5.29
N GLY A 31 -4.69 1.68 -5.97
CA GLY A 31 -3.25 1.48 -5.79
C GLY A 31 -2.91 0.00 -5.65
N SER A 32 -2.51 -0.63 -6.75
CA SER A 32 -2.13 -2.04 -6.72
C SER A 32 -0.96 -2.26 -5.76
N SER A 33 -1.09 -3.28 -4.91
CA SER A 33 -0.06 -3.70 -3.94
C SER A 33 0.19 -2.74 -2.78
N THR A 34 -0.74 -1.82 -2.50
CA THR A 34 -0.72 -1.09 -1.22
C THR A 34 -1.19 -1.99 -0.09
N TYR A 35 -0.64 -1.78 1.10
CA TYR A 35 -1.09 -2.44 2.32
C TYR A 35 -1.68 -1.41 3.26
N ASP A 36 -2.76 -1.76 3.95
CA ASP A 36 -3.33 -0.92 5.01
C ASP A 36 -3.97 -1.80 6.11
N CYS A 37 -4.20 -1.24 7.29
CA CYS A 37 -4.93 -1.92 8.35
C CYS A 37 -6.42 -1.96 8.04
N THR A 38 -7.12 -2.99 8.49
CA THR A 38 -8.59 -3.01 8.43
C THR A 38 -9.21 -1.96 9.35
N ASP A 39 -10.47 -1.57 9.09
CA ASP A 39 -11.18 -0.54 9.87
C ASP A 39 -11.31 -0.86 11.36
N ASP A 40 -11.25 -2.15 11.71
CA ASP A 40 -11.27 -2.68 13.06
C ASP A 40 -9.86 -2.98 13.62
N PHE A 41 -8.81 -2.66 12.86
CA PHE A 41 -7.40 -2.92 13.18
C PHE A 41 -7.10 -4.39 13.51
N ASN A 42 -7.91 -5.33 13.02
CA ASN A 42 -7.76 -6.75 13.31
C ASN A 42 -6.92 -7.51 12.29
N ALA A 43 -6.68 -6.92 11.13
CA ALA A 43 -5.93 -7.53 10.05
C ALA A 43 -5.16 -6.50 9.22
N VAL A 44 -4.13 -6.97 8.53
CA VAL A 44 -3.49 -6.27 7.43
C VAL A 44 -4.19 -6.66 6.13
N ALA A 45 -4.64 -5.68 5.37
CA ALA A 45 -5.20 -5.83 4.04
C ALA A 45 -4.19 -5.45 2.95
N ILE A 46 -4.26 -6.11 1.80
CA ILE A 46 -3.53 -5.74 0.58
C ILE A 46 -4.51 -5.40 -0.53
N CYS A 47 -4.23 -4.35 -1.29
CA CYS A 47 -4.96 -4.02 -2.50
C CYS A 47 -4.51 -4.95 -3.65
N ASN A 48 -5.23 -6.04 -3.85
CA ASN A 48 -4.93 -7.01 -4.90
C ASN A 48 -5.66 -6.64 -6.19
N GLY A 49 -4.99 -5.86 -7.03
CA GLY A 49 -5.48 -5.39 -8.33
C GLY A 49 -6.46 -4.23 -8.24
N ALA A 50 -7.61 -4.43 -7.60
CA ALA A 50 -8.64 -3.41 -7.44
C ALA A 50 -9.51 -3.58 -6.18
N ARG A 51 -9.24 -4.61 -5.37
CA ARG A 51 -10.01 -4.88 -4.15
C ARG A 51 -9.10 -5.18 -2.98
N TRP A 52 -9.51 -4.73 -1.80
CA TRP A 52 -8.88 -5.10 -0.55
C TRP A 52 -9.12 -6.58 -0.25
N VAL A 53 -8.07 -7.31 0.02
CA VAL A 53 -8.11 -8.70 0.49
C VAL A 53 -7.24 -8.84 1.73
N GLU A 54 -7.62 -9.75 2.61
CA GLU A 54 -6.85 -10.00 3.83
C GLU A 54 -5.48 -10.59 3.48
N ALA A 55 -4.41 -9.96 3.98
CA ALA A 55 -3.05 -10.43 3.85
C ALA A 55 -2.58 -11.16 5.11
N ALA A 56 -2.97 -10.68 6.30
CA ALA A 56 -2.66 -11.31 7.58
C ALA A 56 -3.68 -10.95 8.66
N GLN A 57 -4.09 -11.94 9.46
CA GLN A 57 -4.91 -11.75 10.66
C GLN A 57 -4.02 -11.40 11.85
N CYS A 58 -4.24 -10.24 12.49
CA CYS A 58 -3.49 -9.75 13.65
C CYS A 58 -4.22 -9.97 14.98
N GLY A 59 -5.56 -10.04 14.96
CA GLY A 59 -6.40 -10.03 16.15
C GLY A 59 -6.71 -8.61 16.65
N GLY A 60 -7.69 -8.54 17.57
CA GLY A 60 -8.25 -7.35 18.23
C GLY A 60 -7.35 -6.13 18.34
N GLY A 61 -7.39 -5.18 17.39
CA GLY A 61 -6.66 -3.91 17.51
C GLY A 61 -5.14 -4.00 17.39
N CYS A 62 -4.60 -5.11 16.88
CA CYS A 62 -3.17 -5.36 16.78
C CYS A 62 -2.53 -4.90 15.46
N CYS A 63 -3.30 -4.41 14.48
CA CYS A 63 -2.71 -3.86 13.27
C CYS A 63 -2.14 -2.45 13.54
N ALA A 64 -0.84 -2.27 13.29
CA ALA A 64 -0.14 -1.01 13.54
C ALA A 64 0.55 -0.47 12.29
N TRP A 65 0.52 0.86 12.16
CA TRP A 65 1.33 1.62 11.23
C TRP A 65 2.53 2.22 11.97
N PRO A 66 3.74 1.72 11.74
CA PRO A 66 4.93 2.37 12.26
C PRO A 66 5.24 3.60 11.38
N LEU A 67 5.73 4.66 12.01
CA LEU A 67 6.09 5.88 11.31
C LEU A 67 7.29 5.62 10.40
N GLY A 68 7.07 5.72 9.09
CA GLY A 68 8.11 5.65 8.07
C GLY A 68 8.27 4.30 7.36
N ASP A 69 7.51 3.27 7.73
CA ASP A 69 7.52 2.02 6.97
C ASP A 69 6.54 2.03 5.79
N PRO A 70 6.83 1.24 4.75
CA PRO A 70 5.98 1.15 3.57
C PRO A 70 4.71 0.30 3.77
N ALA A 71 4.56 -0.40 4.90
CA ALA A 71 3.44 -1.31 5.15
C ALA A 71 3.14 -1.44 6.66
N PRO A 72 1.87 -1.71 7.04
CA PRO A 72 1.50 -2.04 8.41
C PRO A 72 1.90 -3.47 8.78
N PHE A 73 1.91 -3.75 10.07
CA PHE A 73 2.25 -5.06 10.63
C PHE A 73 1.38 -5.39 11.84
N CYS A 74 1.34 -6.66 12.20
CA CYS A 74 0.69 -7.09 13.44
C CYS A 74 1.62 -6.85 14.63
N SER A 75 1.22 -5.97 15.55
CA SER A 75 1.90 -5.73 16.81
C SER A 75 0.93 -5.56 17.97
N CYS A 76 1.11 -6.44 18.94
CA CYS A 76 0.65 -6.37 20.31
C CYS A 76 1.65 -7.21 21.14
#